data_AF-A0AAV2AJK4-F1
#
_entry.id   AF-A0AAV2AJK4-F1
#
_cell.length_a   1.000
_cell.length_b   1.000
_cell.length_c   1.000
_cell.angle_alpha   90.00
_cell.angle_beta   90.00
_cell.angle_gamma   90.00
#
_symmetry.space_group_name_H-M   'P 1'
#
loop_
_entity.id
_entity.type
_entity.pdbx_description
1 polymer ?
#
loop_
_entity_poly.entity_id
_entity_poly.type
_entity_poly.pdbx_seq_one_letter_code
_entity_poly.pdbx_strand_id
1 'polypeptide(L)'
;MARKCGILNGFTFSRQYRGSKGKISWLSIPLRTFTKFTPMEMIVVGFFTTLFSYMGSGSLWPKYDTNPVCKKYWIWNLFYLSNFLSHEKQCIIQIWHLACLMQLQLFSPLLLIPLIKKPKIGYYLTAFVIVSSCLASFALLVKYNLVESLMIMNNVNSDLQTFGDK
;
A
#
# COMPACT_ATOMS: atom_id res chain seq x y z
N MET A 1 -16.68 -13.32 -0.89
CA MET A 1 -15.59 -12.34 -0.94
C MET A 1 -14.31 -13.06 -1.38
N ALA A 2 -14.13 -13.27 -2.69
CA ALA A 2 -13.05 -14.12 -3.20
C ALA A 2 -11.71 -13.37 -3.21
N ARG A 3 -10.74 -13.88 -2.45
CA ARG A 3 -9.33 -13.49 -2.53
C ARG A 3 -8.85 -13.74 -3.97
N LYS A 4 -8.69 -12.68 -4.75
CA LYS A 4 -8.15 -12.78 -6.11
C LYS A 4 -6.64 -13.01 -6.03
N CYS A 5 -6.20 -14.25 -6.14
CA CYS A 5 -4.79 -14.55 -6.39
C CYS A 5 -4.34 -13.87 -7.68
N GLY A 6 -3.14 -13.29 -7.71
CA GLY A 6 -2.62 -12.50 -8.84
C GLY A 6 -2.67 -13.23 -10.18
N ILE A 7 -2.49 -14.56 -10.17
CA ILE A 7 -2.57 -15.43 -11.36
C ILE A 7 -3.96 -15.36 -12.01
N LEU A 8 -5.03 -15.40 -11.21
CA LEU A 8 -6.40 -15.32 -11.72
C LEU A 8 -6.67 -13.94 -12.33
N ASN A 9 -6.16 -12.87 -11.72
CA ASN A 9 -6.28 -11.52 -12.27
C ASN A 9 -5.56 -11.42 -13.62
N GLY A 10 -4.37 -12.02 -13.76
CA GLY A 10 -3.66 -12.12 -15.04
C GLY A 10 -4.40 -12.96 -16.08
N PHE A 11 -4.99 -14.09 -15.68
CA PHE A 11 -5.77 -14.96 -16.57
C PHE A 11 -7.07 -14.31 -17.05
N THR A 12 -7.79 -13.63 -16.16
CA THR A 12 -8.99 -12.88 -16.54
C THR A 12 -8.65 -11.72 -17.47
N PHE A 13 -7.53 -11.04 -17.24
CA PHE A 13 -7.03 -9.99 -18.12
C PHE A 13 -6.66 -10.53 -19.50
N SER A 14 -5.94 -11.65 -19.60
CA SER A 14 -5.58 -12.25 -20.89
C SER A 14 -6.82 -12.70 -21.68
N ARG A 15 -7.81 -13.28 -20.99
CA ARG A 15 -9.09 -13.66 -21.58
C ARG A 15 -9.88 -12.45 -22.07
N GLN A 16 -9.94 -11.38 -21.28
CA GLN A 16 -10.62 -10.14 -21.65
C GLN A 16 -9.91 -9.44 -22.83
N TYR A 17 -8.58 -9.44 -22.84
CA TYR A 17 -7.76 -8.91 -23.94
C TYR A 17 -7.99 -9.65 -25.25
N ARG A 18 -8.08 -10.99 -25.20
CA ARG A 18 -8.38 -11.83 -26.36
C ARG A 18 -9.82 -11.64 -26.86
N GLY A 19 -10.79 -11.51 -25.94
CA GLY A 19 -12.20 -11.28 -26.27
C GLY A 19 -12.49 -9.89 -26.87
N SER A 20 -11.81 -8.84 -26.41
CA SER A 20 -11.98 -7.47 -26.91
C SER A 20 -11.14 -7.13 -28.15
N LYS A 21 -10.52 -8.12 -28.83
CA LYS A 21 -9.64 -7.92 -30.01
C LYS A 21 -8.58 -6.81 -29.79
N GLY A 22 -8.05 -6.68 -28.57
CA GLY A 22 -7.05 -5.68 -28.21
C GLY A 22 -7.58 -4.26 -27.93
N LYS A 23 -8.90 -4.01 -28.00
CA LYS A 23 -9.51 -2.73 -27.58
C LYS A 23 -9.83 -2.76 -26.09
N ILE A 24 -8.81 -2.53 -25.24
CA ILE A 24 -9.02 -2.28 -23.81
C ILE A 24 -8.49 -0.88 -23.51
N SER A 25 -9.36 0.00 -23.02
CA SER A 25 -8.95 1.28 -22.47
C SER A 25 -8.10 1.03 -21.24
N TRP A 26 -6.79 1.35 -21.31
CA TRP A 26 -5.83 1.12 -20.22
C TRP A 26 -6.31 1.69 -18.87
N LEU A 27 -7.05 2.82 -18.91
CA LEU A 27 -7.59 3.51 -17.74
C LEU A 27 -8.88 2.91 -17.16
N SER A 28 -9.66 2.13 -17.91
CA SER A 28 -10.98 1.68 -17.42
C SER A 28 -10.87 0.65 -16.29
N ILE A 29 -9.81 -0.17 -16.31
CA ILE A 29 -9.54 -1.20 -15.29
C ILE A 29 -9.16 -0.57 -13.93
N PRO A 30 -8.14 0.30 -13.83
CA PRO A 30 -7.79 0.94 -12.57
C PRO A 30 -8.91 1.85 -12.08
N LEU A 31 -9.64 2.55 -12.97
CA LEU A 31 -10.73 3.43 -12.57
C LEU A 31 -11.90 2.66 -11.93
N ARG A 32 -12.32 1.53 -12.52
CA ARG A 32 -13.35 0.65 -11.93
C ARG A 32 -12.91 0.08 -10.59
N THR A 33 -11.61 -0.13 -10.42
CA THR A 33 -11.04 -0.65 -9.18
C THR A 33 -11.05 0.44 -8.11
N PHE A 34 -10.60 1.64 -8.46
CA PHE A 34 -10.62 2.83 -7.61
C PHE A 34 -12.03 3.09 -7.08
N THR A 35 -13.04 3.22 -7.94
CA THR A 35 -14.42 3.51 -7.51
C THR A 35 -15.01 2.47 -6.57
N LYS A 36 -14.52 1.24 -6.60
CA LYS A 36 -14.96 0.17 -5.69
C LYS A 36 -14.28 0.23 -4.32
N PHE A 37 -12.99 0.59 -4.25
CA PHE A 37 -12.22 0.58 -3.00
C PHE A 37 -12.28 1.91 -2.24
N THR A 38 -12.34 3.03 -2.95
CA THR A 38 -12.42 4.38 -2.36
C THR A 38 -13.54 4.57 -1.34
N PRO A 39 -14.80 4.07 -1.50
CA PRO A 39 -15.84 4.31 -0.50
C PRO A 39 -15.51 3.69 0.86
N MET A 40 -14.91 2.49 0.87
CA MET A 40 -14.50 1.84 2.10
C MET A 40 -13.34 2.60 2.76
N GLU A 41 -12.38 3.03 1.96
CA GLU A 41 -11.23 3.80 2.47
C GLU A 41 -11.66 5.16 3.05
N MET A 42 -12.57 5.88 2.39
CA MET A 42 -13.08 7.16 2.89
C MET A 42 -13.75 7.02 4.27
N ILE A 43 -14.50 5.94 4.48
CA ILE A 43 -15.13 5.66 5.78
C ILE A 43 -14.06 5.44 6.85
N VAL A 44 -13.03 4.66 6.54
CA VAL A 44 -11.93 4.37 7.48
C VAL A 44 -11.15 5.64 7.80
N VAL A 45 -10.73 6.41 6.79
CA VAL A 45 -10.02 7.68 7.01
C VAL A 45 -10.89 8.64 7.84
N GLY A 46 -12.18 8.77 7.49
CA GLY A 46 -13.14 9.58 8.24
C GLY A 46 -13.21 9.18 9.71
N PHE A 47 -13.38 7.88 9.99
CA PHE A 47 -13.42 7.33 11.34
C PHE A 47 -12.14 7.65 12.14
N PHE A 48 -10.96 7.51 11.54
CA PHE A 48 -9.69 7.82 12.21
C PHE A 48 -9.45 9.33 12.38
N THR A 49 -10.00 10.16 11.48
CA THR A 49 -9.93 11.61 11.62
C THR A 49 -10.86 12.18 12.67
N THR A 50 -11.97 11.52 13.03
CA THR A 50 -12.98 12.11 13.93
C THR A 50 -13.25 11.26 15.15
N LEU A 51 -13.60 9.99 14.97
CA LEU A 51 -14.18 9.15 16.02
C LEU A 51 -13.12 8.42 16.84
N PHE A 52 -11.99 8.08 16.23
CA PHE A 52 -10.93 7.33 16.90
C PHE A 52 -10.48 8.04 18.19
N SER A 53 -10.18 9.34 18.16
CA SER A 53 -9.78 10.12 19.36
C SER A 53 -10.70 10.01 20.58
N TYR A 54 -11.97 9.63 20.41
CA TYR A 54 -12.93 9.51 21.50
C TYR A 54 -13.12 8.08 22.02
N MET A 55 -12.55 7.06 21.38
CA MET A 55 -12.82 5.66 21.69
C MET A 55 -11.92 5.05 22.78
N GLY A 56 -10.92 5.77 23.27
CA GLY A 56 -10.07 5.23 24.32
C GLY A 56 -9.34 6.29 25.12
N SER A 57 -8.76 5.82 26.23
CA SER A 57 -8.05 6.65 27.20
C SER A 57 -6.83 5.86 27.66
N GLY A 58 -5.64 6.46 27.59
CA GLY A 58 -4.38 5.78 27.93
C GLY A 58 -3.16 6.65 27.66
N SER A 59 -2.01 6.30 28.24
CA SER A 59 -0.78 7.10 28.08
C SER A 59 -0.23 7.04 26.64
N LEU A 60 -0.42 5.91 25.96
CA LEU A 60 -0.11 5.69 24.54
C LEU A 60 -1.25 6.11 23.60
N TRP A 61 -2.42 6.46 24.14
CA TRP A 61 -3.55 6.92 23.36
C TRP A 61 -3.30 8.36 22.88
N PRO A 62 -3.61 8.72 21.63
CA PRO A 62 -3.45 10.09 21.14
C PRO A 62 -4.23 11.08 22.03
N LYS A 63 -3.51 11.90 22.80
CA LYS A 63 -4.07 12.71 23.90
C LYS A 63 -4.80 13.99 23.48
N TYR A 64 -4.97 14.27 22.19
CA TYR A 64 -5.60 15.51 21.74
C TYR A 64 -6.49 15.29 20.51
N ASP A 65 -7.57 16.10 20.43
CA ASP A 65 -8.58 16.13 19.37
C ASP A 65 -7.99 15.87 17.99
N THR A 66 -8.23 14.66 17.48
CA THR A 66 -7.84 14.21 16.14
C THR A 66 -6.33 14.19 15.90
N ASN A 67 -5.80 13.09 15.34
CA ASN A 67 -4.39 13.06 14.96
C ASN A 67 -4.14 14.19 13.92
N PRO A 68 -3.42 15.29 14.24
CA PRO A 68 -3.34 16.47 13.37
C PRO A 68 -2.71 16.13 12.02
N VAL A 69 -1.90 15.09 12.01
CA VAL A 69 -1.33 14.45 10.82
C VAL A 69 -2.44 13.90 9.92
N CYS A 70 -3.41 13.18 10.48
CA CYS A 70 -4.51 12.61 9.70
C CYS A 70 -5.41 13.69 9.09
N LYS A 71 -5.74 14.74 9.85
CA LYS A 71 -6.53 15.89 9.34
C LYS A 71 -5.78 16.71 8.29
N LYS A 72 -4.45 16.72 8.30
CA LYS A 72 -3.64 17.41 7.29
C LYS A 72 -3.41 16.58 6.03
N TYR A 73 -3.30 15.25 6.16
CA TYR A 73 -2.92 14.35 5.07
C TYR A 73 -4.03 13.38 4.63
N TRP A 74 -5.27 13.52 5.09
CA TRP A 74 -6.40 12.69 4.65
C TRP A 74 -6.57 12.69 3.12
N ILE A 75 -6.38 13.84 2.46
CA ILE A 75 -6.49 13.97 1.01
C ILE A 75 -5.42 13.14 0.28
N TRP A 76 -4.23 13.01 0.85
CA TRP A 76 -3.14 12.20 0.28
C TRP A 76 -3.43 10.71 0.38
N ASN A 77 -4.09 10.29 1.46
CA ASN A 77 -4.61 8.93 1.60
C ASN A 77 -5.67 8.66 0.53
N LEU A 78 -6.62 9.58 0.36
CA LEU A 78 -7.72 9.45 -0.60
C LEU A 78 -7.27 9.38 -2.08
N PHE A 79 -6.17 10.06 -2.42
CA PHE A 79 -5.55 9.96 -3.75
C PHE A 79 -4.57 8.78 -3.89
N TYR A 80 -4.43 7.92 -2.88
CA TYR A 80 -3.46 6.81 -2.84
C TYR A 80 -2.00 7.28 -3.04
N LEU A 81 -1.67 8.49 -2.59
CA LEU A 81 -0.32 9.07 -2.65
C LEU A 81 0.44 8.92 -1.31
N SER A 82 -0.13 8.22 -0.34
CA SER A 82 0.48 7.97 0.97
C SER A 82 1.79 7.23 0.95
N ASN A 83 2.18 6.64 -0.19
CA ASN A 83 3.51 6.04 -0.35
C ASN A 83 4.64 7.08 -0.31
N PHE A 84 4.40 8.31 -0.77
CA PHE A 84 5.40 9.39 -0.79
C PHE A 84 5.51 10.15 0.55
N LEU A 85 4.65 9.82 1.50
CA LEU A 85 4.68 10.38 2.84
C LEU A 85 5.58 9.52 3.73
N SER A 86 6.50 10.17 4.45
CA SER A 86 7.30 9.54 5.51
C SER A 86 6.39 8.86 6.53
N HIS A 87 6.85 7.76 7.15
CA HIS A 87 6.07 6.99 8.13
C HIS A 87 5.39 7.83 9.22
N GLU A 88 6.05 8.88 9.69
CA GLU A 88 5.52 9.81 10.70
C GLU A 88 4.31 10.65 10.22
N LYS A 89 4.13 10.77 8.90
CA LYS A 89 3.05 11.55 8.27
C LYS A 89 1.91 10.65 7.79
N GLN A 90 1.97 9.34 8.04
CA GLN A 90 0.94 8.38 7.66
C GLN A 90 -0.11 8.29 8.76
N CYS A 91 -1.39 8.43 8.38
CA CYS A 91 -2.49 8.30 9.35
C CYS A 91 -2.72 6.84 9.78
N ILE A 92 -2.65 5.92 8.81
CA ILE A 92 -2.91 4.50 9.01
C ILE A 92 -1.90 3.71 8.18
N ILE A 93 -1.08 2.88 8.84
CA ILE A 93 -0.07 2.05 8.17
C ILE A 93 -0.71 1.13 7.12
N GLN A 94 -1.91 0.63 7.40
CA GLN A 94 -2.65 -0.30 6.54
C GLN A 94 -3.07 0.36 5.21
N ILE A 95 -3.32 1.68 5.19
CA ILE A 95 -3.67 2.41 3.96
C ILE A 95 -2.48 2.45 3.00
N TRP A 96 -1.25 2.49 3.51
CA TRP A 96 -0.06 2.46 2.67
C TRP A 96 -0.01 1.22 1.77
N HIS A 97 -0.39 0.05 2.31
CA HIS A 97 -0.49 -1.19 1.50
C HIS A 97 -1.57 -1.08 0.42
N LEU A 98 -2.69 -0.41 0.71
CA LEU A 98 -3.78 -0.20 -0.25
C LEU A 98 -3.35 0.72 -1.40
N ALA A 99 -2.60 1.78 -1.08
CA ALA A 99 -1.98 2.67 -2.07
C ALA A 99 -1.01 1.93 -3.00
N CYS A 100 -0.15 1.08 -2.45
CA CYS A 100 0.74 0.24 -3.25
C CYS A 100 -0.05 -0.69 -4.19
N LEU A 101 -1.13 -1.30 -3.70
CA LEU A 101 -2.00 -2.18 -4.50
C LEU A 101 -2.62 -1.44 -5.69
N MET A 102 -3.08 -0.20 -5.49
CA MET A 102 -3.66 0.60 -6.56
C MET A 102 -2.62 1.00 -7.63
N GLN A 103 -1.40 1.35 -7.20
CA GLN A 103 -0.30 1.64 -8.10
C GLN A 103 0.10 0.39 -8.90
N LEU A 104 0.24 -0.77 -8.25
CA LEU A 104 0.52 -2.04 -8.93
C LEU A 104 -0.58 -2.43 -9.91
N GLN A 105 -1.85 -2.16 -9.59
CA GLN A 105 -2.97 -2.39 -10.50
C GLN A 105 -2.91 -1.50 -11.76
N LEU A 106 -2.39 -0.29 -11.63
CA LEU A 106 -2.14 0.63 -12.75
C LEU A 106 -0.98 0.15 -13.64
N PHE A 107 0.11 -0.32 -13.01
CA PHE A 107 1.29 -0.85 -13.73
C PHE A 107 1.07 -2.26 -14.30
N SER A 108 0.16 -3.05 -13.74
CA SER A 108 -0.15 -4.42 -14.18
C SER A 108 -0.40 -4.54 -15.69
N PRO A 109 -1.35 -3.82 -16.32
CA PRO A 109 -1.56 -3.89 -17.77
C PRO A 109 -0.33 -3.42 -18.56
N LEU A 110 0.48 -2.50 -18.03
CA LEU A 110 1.71 -2.05 -18.68
C LEU A 110 2.76 -3.17 -18.77
N LEU A 111 2.80 -4.08 -17.80
CA LEU A 111 3.66 -5.26 -17.82
C LEU A 111 3.06 -6.41 -18.64
N LEU A 112 1.74 -6.62 -18.54
CA LEU A 112 1.07 -7.75 -19.20
C LEU A 112 0.92 -7.58 -20.72
N ILE A 113 0.65 -6.37 -21.22
CA ILE A 113 0.50 -6.10 -22.66
C ILE A 113 1.77 -6.45 -23.47
N PRO A 114 2.98 -5.96 -23.12
CA PRO A 114 4.20 -6.31 -23.83
C PRO A 114 4.52 -7.80 -23.69
N LEU A 115 4.18 -8.43 -22.56
CA LEU A 115 4.36 -9.87 -22.38
C LEU A 115 3.52 -10.70 -23.36
N ILE A 116 2.27 -10.28 -23.62
CA ILE A 116 1.37 -10.97 -24.57
C ILE A 116 1.77 -10.70 -26.03
N LYS A 117 2.19 -9.47 -26.37
CA LYS A 117 2.55 -9.11 -27.76
C LYS A 117 3.97 -9.54 -28.15
N LYS A 118 4.94 -9.42 -27.24
CA LYS A 118 6.39 -9.62 -27.49
C LYS A 118 7.05 -10.21 -26.23
N PRO A 119 7.03 -11.55 -26.06
CA PRO A 119 7.46 -12.18 -24.81
C PRO A 119 8.89 -11.83 -24.40
N LYS A 120 9.83 -11.71 -25.35
CA LYS A 120 11.22 -11.32 -25.08
C LYS A 120 11.31 -9.97 -24.36
N ILE A 121 10.62 -8.94 -24.86
CA ILE A 121 10.60 -7.59 -24.25
C ILE A 121 9.89 -7.63 -22.90
N GLY A 122 8.81 -8.40 -22.79
CA GLY A 122 8.10 -8.60 -21.53
C GLY A 122 9.01 -9.17 -20.43
N TYR A 123 9.80 -10.20 -20.73
CA TYR A 123 10.75 -10.80 -19.77
C TYR A 123 11.84 -9.83 -19.33
N TYR A 124 12.42 -9.05 -20.26
CA TYR A 124 13.41 -8.04 -19.89
C TYR A 124 12.81 -6.95 -18.99
N LEU A 125 11.60 -6.49 -19.31
CA LEU A 125 10.92 -5.47 -18.53
C LEU A 125 10.57 -5.97 -17.12
N THR A 126 10.06 -7.20 -16.98
CA THR A 126 9.74 -7.76 -15.66
C THR A 126 11.00 -8.03 -14.83
N ALA A 127 12.06 -8.57 -15.46
CA ALA A 127 13.34 -8.77 -14.79
C ALA A 127 13.92 -7.44 -14.28
N PHE A 128 13.87 -6.38 -15.09
CA PHE A 128 14.34 -5.05 -14.70
C PHE A 128 13.56 -4.48 -13.50
N VAL A 129 12.23 -4.66 -13.48
CA VAL A 129 11.40 -4.20 -12.35
C VAL A 129 11.71 -4.98 -11.07
N ILE A 130 11.94 -6.30 -11.17
CA ILE A 130 12.30 -7.12 -10.01
C ILE A 130 13.66 -6.70 -9.46
N VAL A 131 14.67 -6.58 -10.33
CA VAL A 131 16.02 -6.18 -9.93
C VAL A 131 16.02 -4.79 -9.32
N SER A 132 15.34 -3.82 -9.94
CA SER A 132 15.24 -2.46 -9.39
C SER A 132 14.53 -2.42 -8.04
N SER A 133 13.48 -3.24 -7.83
CA SER A 133 12.83 -3.37 -6.53
C SER A 133 13.77 -3.96 -5.47
N CYS A 134 14.54 -4.99 -5.80
CA CYS A 134 15.52 -5.58 -4.88
C CYS A 134 16.62 -4.59 -4.50
N LEU A 135 17.16 -3.86 -5.48
CA LEU A 135 18.18 -2.83 -5.24
C LEU A 135 17.63 -1.67 -4.40
N ALA A 136 16.40 -1.23 -4.66
CA ALA A 136 15.77 -0.17 -3.88
C ALA A 136 15.60 -0.59 -2.42
N SER A 137 15.08 -1.80 -2.17
CA SER A 137 14.96 -2.35 -0.81
C SER A 137 16.32 -2.47 -0.12
N PHE A 138 17.35 -2.91 -0.83
CA PHE A 138 18.71 -3.01 -0.30
C PHE A 138 19.30 -1.65 0.03
N ALA A 139 19.15 -0.65 -0.85
CA ALA A 139 19.63 0.70 -0.62
C ALA A 139 18.93 1.38 0.57
N LEU A 140 17.61 1.14 0.73
CA LEU A 140 16.85 1.62 1.88
C LEU A 140 17.36 0.96 3.18
N LEU A 141 17.64 -0.35 3.15
CA LEU A 141 18.17 -1.07 4.31
C LEU A 141 19.51 -0.47 4.78
N VAL A 142 20.41 -0.18 3.85
CA VAL A 142 21.74 0.40 4.14
C VAL A 142 21.63 1.85 4.60
N LYS A 143 20.74 2.65 4.01
CA LYS A 143 20.60 4.07 4.34
C LYS A 143 19.94 4.31 5.70
N TYR A 144 18.96 3.48 6.06
CA TYR A 144 18.15 3.67 7.27
C TYR A 144 18.58 2.76 8.44
N ASN A 145 19.68 2.00 8.31
CA ASN A 145 20.15 1.06 9.35
C ASN A 145 19.00 0.32 10.04
N LEU A 146 18.08 -0.27 9.26
CA LEU A 146 16.82 -0.87 9.76
C LEU A 146 17.02 -1.98 10.81
N VAL A 147 18.25 -2.48 11.00
CA VAL A 147 18.67 -3.33 12.13
C VAL A 147 18.44 -2.64 13.48
N GLU A 148 18.59 -1.32 13.56
CA GLU A 148 18.48 -0.53 14.79
C GLU A 148 17.03 -0.48 15.32
N SER A 149 16.02 -0.44 14.43
CA SER A 149 14.60 -0.47 14.82
C SER A 149 14.16 -1.82 15.42
N LEU A 150 14.73 -2.93 14.96
CA LEU A 150 14.48 -4.26 15.53
C LEU A 150 15.07 -4.39 16.95
N MET A 151 16.22 -3.76 17.20
CA MET A 151 16.86 -3.74 18.52
C MET A 151 16.06 -2.91 19.53
N ILE A 152 15.47 -1.79 19.12
CA ILE A 152 14.63 -0.94 19.98
C ILE A 152 13.35 -1.68 20.41
N MET A 153 12.67 -2.40 19.50
CA MET A 153 11.48 -3.19 19.84
C MET A 153 11.77 -4.30 20.86
N ASN A 154 12.93 -4.98 20.74
CA ASN A 154 13.33 -6.00 21.72
C ASN A 154 13.60 -5.39 23.09
N ASN A 155 14.28 -4.24 23.15
CA ASN A 155 14.56 -3.55 24.41
C ASN A 155 13.29 -3.00 25.09
N VAL A 156 12.37 -2.42 24.32
CA VAL A 156 11.07 -1.95 24.85
C VAL A 156 10.23 -3.12 25.38
N ASN A 157 10.29 -4.29 24.73
CA ASN A 157 9.57 -5.47 25.20
C ASN A 157 10.14 -6.00 26.53
N SER A 158 11.45 -5.99 26.71
CA SER A 158 12.08 -6.32 28.00
C SER A 158 11.75 -5.31 29.09
N ASP A 159 11.66 -4.02 28.77
CA ASP A 159 11.30 -2.99 29.74
C ASP A 159 9.84 -3.17 30.21
N LEU A 160 8.92 -3.48 29.30
CA LEU A 160 7.50 -3.73 29.63
C LEU A 160 7.31 -4.97 30.51
N GLN A 161 8.08 -6.04 30.30
CA GLN A 161 8.05 -7.21 31.20
C GLN A 161 8.51 -6.83 32.61
N THR A 162 9.53 -5.96 32.72
CA THR A 162 10.04 -5.49 34.01
C THR A 162 9.03 -4.63 34.80
N PHE A 163 8.11 -3.94 34.10
CA PHE A 163 7.01 -3.21 34.74
C PHE A 163 5.79 -4.08 35.06
N GLY A 164 5.61 -5.23 34.39
CA GLY A 164 4.49 -6.15 34.63
C GLY A 164 4.69 -7.11 35.81
N ASP A 165 5.95 -7.32 36.22
CA ASP A 165 6.33 -8.22 37.32
C ASP A 165 6.44 -7.53 38.71
N LYS A 166 6.06 -6.25 38.82
CA LYS A 166 5.96 -5.50 40.10
C LYS A 166 4.51 -5.14 40.42
#